data_AF-A0A1G6HDE6-F1
#
_entry.id   AF-A0A1G6HDE6-F1
#
_cell.length_a   1.000
_cell.length_b   1.000
_cell.length_c   1.000
_cell.angle_alpha   90.00
_cell.angle_beta   90.00
_cell.angle_gamma   90.00
#
_symmetry.space_group_name_H-M   'P 1'
#
loop_
_entity.id
_entity.type
_entity.pdbx_description
1 polymer ?
#
loop_
_entity_poly.entity_id
_entity_poly.type
_entity_poly.pdbx_seq_one_letter_code
_entity_poly.pdbx_strand_id
1 'polypeptide(L)'
;MSNEKKPLRIITPIEAHAYLQGLDDDIWFFLCLAVDVIISFYTKDSKFEYDVDGTTLFSISLLEDEPKSIFEFRDRFKHFILKNGDIFRKLNEFPEGYNAKNKKLTKNQDGELGLYFALKHCAVYKNSTSAIDDIYYLNRANFLLGHSMALLGINSFWKNSLHNEVNLHELGGKKKALKYESIKKAVYAEWDKNIYHTYTACADVLLLEFKSINGISHRTICLWLSTYEKEKKNTVC
;
A
#
# COMPACT_ATOMS: atom_id res chain seq x y z
N MET A 1 26.26 -11.87 23.20
CA MET A 1 26.05 -12.38 21.82
C MET A 1 25.50 -11.24 20.99
N SER A 2 26.18 -10.87 19.91
CA SER A 2 25.84 -9.71 19.09
C SER A 2 24.48 -9.92 18.40
N ASN A 3 23.55 -8.99 18.65
CA ASN A 3 22.39 -8.80 17.76
C ASN A 3 22.94 -8.27 16.44
N GLU A 4 23.24 -9.15 15.49
CA GLU A 4 23.38 -8.74 14.10
C GLU A 4 22.05 -8.10 13.69
N LYS A 5 22.08 -6.76 13.53
CA LYS A 5 20.97 -6.02 12.93
C LYS A 5 20.73 -6.64 11.56
N LYS A 6 19.64 -7.41 11.42
CA LYS A 6 19.19 -7.82 10.10
C LYS A 6 18.98 -6.55 9.28
N PRO A 7 19.70 -6.37 8.16
CA PRO A 7 19.40 -5.28 7.27
C PRO A 7 17.95 -5.43 6.82
N LEU A 8 17.21 -4.31 6.75
CA LEU A 8 15.91 -4.27 6.09
C LEU A 8 16.06 -4.96 4.73
N ARG A 9 15.33 -6.07 4.51
CA ARG A 9 15.33 -6.76 3.21
C ARG A 9 14.95 -5.74 2.15
N ILE A 10 15.84 -5.51 1.19
CA ILE A 10 15.55 -4.64 0.06
C ILE A 10 14.62 -5.42 -0.86
N ILE A 11 13.35 -5.00 -0.90
CA ILE A 11 12.34 -5.56 -1.81
C ILE A 11 12.57 -4.94 -3.18
N THR A 12 12.62 -5.77 -4.23
CA THR A 12 12.75 -5.27 -5.61
C THR A 12 11.44 -4.61 -6.07
N PRO A 13 11.48 -3.68 -7.04
CA PRO A 13 10.25 -3.10 -7.60
C PRO A 13 9.26 -4.14 -8.14
N ILE A 14 9.77 -5.28 -8.63
CA ILE A 14 8.95 -6.38 -9.16
C ILE A 14 8.25 -7.14 -8.03
N GLU A 15 8.98 -7.52 -6.98
CA GLU A 15 8.40 -8.15 -5.78
C GLU A 15 7.37 -7.22 -5.12
N ALA A 16 7.72 -5.93 -5.03
CA ALA A 16 6.82 -4.91 -4.52
C ALA A 16 5.53 -4.83 -5.33
N HIS A 17 5.64 -4.79 -6.66
CA HIS A 17 4.48 -4.76 -7.53
C HIS A 17 3.59 -5.99 -7.37
N ALA A 18 4.18 -7.19 -7.32
CA ALA A 18 3.45 -8.44 -7.13
C ALA A 18 2.75 -8.48 -5.77
N TYR A 19 3.43 -8.04 -4.71
CA TYR A 19 2.86 -7.97 -3.36
C TYR A 19 1.67 -7.01 -3.31
N LEU A 20 1.82 -5.81 -3.89
CA LEU A 20 0.76 -4.81 -3.96
C LEU A 20 -0.47 -5.29 -4.75
N GLN A 21 -0.29 -6.11 -5.78
CA GLN A 21 -1.41 -6.68 -6.54
C GLN A 21 -2.21 -7.69 -5.72
N GLY A 22 -1.61 -8.25 -4.65
CA GLY A 22 -2.26 -9.18 -3.74
C GLY A 22 -2.84 -8.54 -2.48
N LEU A 23 -2.70 -7.21 -2.28
CA LEU A 23 -3.32 -6.49 -1.16
C LEU A 23 -4.73 -6.06 -1.53
N ASP A 24 -5.66 -6.16 -0.57
CA ASP A 24 -6.97 -5.52 -0.72
C ASP A 24 -6.80 -4.00 -0.78
N ASP A 25 -7.61 -3.34 -1.62
CA ASP A 25 -7.56 -1.89 -1.84
C ASP A 25 -7.69 -1.12 -0.50
N ASP A 26 -8.52 -1.61 0.42
CA ASP A 26 -8.73 -1.00 1.74
C ASP A 26 -7.49 -1.08 2.64
N ILE A 27 -6.78 -2.21 2.66
CA ILE A 27 -5.52 -2.36 3.41
C ILE A 27 -4.46 -1.43 2.84
N TRP A 28 -4.35 -1.41 1.50
CA TRP A 28 -3.35 -0.61 0.81
C TRP A 28 -3.57 0.88 1.08
N PHE A 29 -4.81 1.33 0.94
CA PHE A 29 -5.19 2.71 1.23
C PHE A 29 -4.91 3.07 2.70
N PHE A 30 -5.33 2.21 3.63
CA PHE A 30 -5.06 2.42 5.06
C PHE A 30 -3.57 2.54 5.36
N LEU A 31 -2.73 1.64 4.83
CA LEU A 31 -1.29 1.66 5.09
C LEU A 31 -0.60 2.90 4.58
N CYS A 32 -0.98 3.38 3.39
CA CYS A 32 -0.43 4.63 2.85
C CYS A 32 -0.71 5.79 3.81
N LEU A 33 -1.94 5.89 4.31
CA LEU A 33 -2.33 6.92 5.28
C LEU A 33 -1.61 6.76 6.61
N ALA A 34 -1.54 5.53 7.14
CA ALA A 34 -0.91 5.24 8.42
C ALA A 34 0.60 5.56 8.39
N VAL A 35 1.30 5.14 7.33
CA VAL A 35 2.73 5.39 7.17
C VAL A 35 3.01 6.89 7.08
N ASP A 36 2.21 7.65 6.34
CA ASP A 36 2.34 9.11 6.25
C ASP A 36 2.17 9.80 7.62
N VAL A 37 1.15 9.38 8.39
CA VAL A 37 0.91 9.86 9.75
C VAL A 37 2.11 9.55 10.67
N ILE A 38 2.66 8.33 10.58
CA ILE A 38 3.77 7.89 11.42
C ILE A 38 5.08 8.61 11.04
N ILE A 39 5.35 8.79 9.75
CA ILE A 39 6.50 9.58 9.26
C ILE A 39 6.38 11.01 9.79
N SER A 40 5.23 11.64 9.61
CA SER A 40 4.97 13.01 10.09
C SER A 40 5.19 13.13 11.60
N PHE A 41 4.82 12.11 12.38
CA PHE A 41 5.06 12.08 13.81
C PHE A 41 6.54 11.96 14.19
N TYR A 42 7.27 11.05 13.53
CA TYR A 42 8.67 10.76 13.85
C TYR A 42 9.66 11.74 13.22
N THR A 43 9.20 12.63 12.35
CA THR A 43 10.05 13.62 11.69
C THR A 43 10.11 14.91 12.52
N LYS A 44 11.30 15.53 12.60
CA LYS A 44 11.51 16.77 13.36
C LYS A 44 11.24 18.02 12.53
N ASP A 45 11.66 18.05 11.26
CA ASP A 45 11.49 19.19 10.36
C ASP A 45 10.68 18.73 9.13
N SER A 46 9.67 19.49 8.69
CA SER A 46 8.70 19.05 7.67
C SER A 46 9.25 19.03 6.23
N LYS A 47 10.54 18.75 6.05
CA LYS A 47 11.21 18.73 4.74
C LYS A 47 11.23 17.34 4.11
N PHE A 48 10.58 16.36 4.72
CA PHE A 48 10.45 15.03 4.15
C PHE A 48 9.89 15.10 2.73
N GLU A 49 10.76 14.91 1.74
CA GLU A 49 10.36 14.83 0.34
C GLU A 49 9.75 13.45 0.11
N TYR A 50 8.52 13.46 -0.39
CA TYR A 50 7.73 12.24 -0.55
C TYR A 50 8.26 11.43 -1.75
N ASP A 51 9.20 10.52 -1.48
CA ASP A 51 9.55 9.47 -2.42
C ASP A 51 8.42 8.43 -2.42
N VAL A 52 7.59 8.48 -3.46
CA VAL A 52 6.45 7.58 -3.66
C VAL A 52 6.90 6.12 -3.72
N ASP A 53 8.00 5.84 -4.41
CA ASP A 53 8.51 4.48 -4.57
C ASP A 53 9.15 4.00 -3.26
N GLY A 54 9.97 4.84 -2.62
CA GLY A 54 10.58 4.55 -1.32
C GLY A 54 9.55 4.31 -0.21
N THR A 55 8.50 5.13 -0.14
CA THR A 55 7.42 5.01 0.84
C THR A 55 6.58 3.76 0.59
N THR A 56 6.33 3.44 -0.69
CA THR A 56 5.65 2.20 -1.09
C THR A 56 6.43 0.97 -0.65
N LEU A 57 7.73 0.91 -0.94
CA LEU A 57 8.61 -0.19 -0.53
C LEU A 57 8.64 -0.34 0.99
N PHE A 58 8.66 0.79 1.70
CA PHE A 58 8.63 0.77 3.16
C PHE A 58 7.31 0.23 3.70
N SER A 59 6.16 0.65 3.18
CA SER A 59 4.84 0.11 3.54
C SER A 59 4.76 -1.41 3.34
N ILE A 60 5.32 -1.93 2.25
CA ILE A 60 5.37 -3.37 1.98
C ILE A 60 6.25 -4.08 3.02
N SER A 61 7.41 -3.52 3.34
CA SER A 61 8.32 -4.11 4.34
C SER A 61 7.69 -4.22 5.74
N LEU A 62 6.74 -3.34 6.07
CA LEU A 62 6.01 -3.37 7.34
C LEU A 62 4.98 -4.50 7.40
N LEU A 63 4.44 -4.93 6.26
CA LEU A 63 3.52 -6.06 6.18
C LEU A 63 4.22 -7.41 6.01
N GLU A 64 5.24 -7.48 5.14
CA GLU A 64 5.96 -8.75 4.88
C GLU A 64 6.76 -9.22 6.08
N ASP A 65 7.40 -8.27 6.76
CA ASP A 65 8.33 -8.55 7.84
C ASP A 65 7.84 -7.78 9.07
N GLU A 66 6.67 -8.09 9.63
CA GLU A 66 6.09 -7.28 10.71
C GLU A 66 7.09 -7.04 11.87
N PRO A 67 7.17 -5.80 12.41
CA PRO A 67 8.06 -5.53 13.52
C PRO A 67 7.65 -6.35 14.76
N LYS A 68 8.61 -7.06 15.37
CA LYS A 68 8.34 -7.95 16.52
C LYS A 68 8.20 -7.21 17.84
N SER A 69 8.64 -5.95 17.87
CA SER A 69 8.59 -5.10 19.04
C SER A 69 8.46 -3.64 18.66
N ILE A 70 8.01 -2.82 19.62
CA ILE A 70 8.00 -1.37 19.47
C ILE A 70 9.40 -0.77 19.21
N PHE A 71 10.46 -1.42 19.71
CA PHE A 71 11.83 -0.99 19.47
C PHE A 71 12.24 -1.23 18.02
N GLU A 72 11.89 -2.38 17.46
CA GLU A 72 12.13 -2.68 16.04
C GLU A 72 11.31 -1.76 15.14
N PHE A 73 10.05 -1.50 15.48
CA PHE A 73 9.21 -0.53 14.80
C PHE A 73 9.87 0.86 14.76
N ARG A 74 10.30 1.37 15.92
CA ARG A 74 11.02 2.65 16.02
C ARG A 74 12.31 2.65 15.19
N ASP A 75 13.10 1.58 15.25
CA ASP A 75 14.36 1.48 14.52
C ASP A 75 14.13 1.50 13.00
N ARG A 76 13.08 0.83 12.50
CA ARG A 76 12.73 0.86 11.06
C ARG A 76 12.35 2.26 10.58
N PHE A 77 11.45 2.94 11.29
CA PHE A 77 11.08 4.32 10.95
C PHE A 77 12.27 5.27 11.06
N LYS A 78 13.15 5.07 12.05
CA LYS A 78 14.40 5.82 12.15
C LYS A 78 15.29 5.64 10.94
N HIS A 79 15.55 4.41 10.51
CA HIS A 79 16.36 4.16 9.32
C HIS A 79 15.72 4.76 8.07
N PHE A 80 14.40 4.63 7.92
CA PHE A 80 13.67 5.19 6.78
C PHE A 80 13.78 6.72 6.72
N ILE A 81 13.52 7.41 7.84
CA ILE A 81 13.60 8.87 7.93
C ILE A 81 15.03 9.37 7.65
N LEU A 82 16.02 8.75 8.28
CA LEU A 82 17.44 9.14 8.10
C LEU A 82 17.93 8.88 6.66
N LYS A 83 17.48 7.80 6.01
CA LYS A 83 17.83 7.50 4.62
C LYS A 83 17.31 8.56 3.64
N ASN A 84 16.16 9.16 3.95
CA ASN A 84 15.55 10.23 3.16
C ASN A 84 16.07 11.64 3.55
N GLY A 85 17.16 11.71 4.31
CA GLY A 85 17.84 12.98 4.62
C GLY A 85 17.19 13.82 5.71
N ASP A 86 16.21 13.28 6.43
CA ASP A 86 15.50 14.00 7.49
C ASP A 86 15.98 13.59 8.89
N ILE A 87 15.56 14.33 9.92
CA ILE A 87 15.99 14.17 11.31
C ILE A 87 14.91 13.41 12.09
N PHE A 88 15.30 12.24 12.60
CA PHE A 88 14.45 11.48 13.51
C PHE A 88 14.24 12.24 14.84
N ARG A 89 12.98 12.45 15.19
CA ARG A 89 12.53 13.10 16.42
C ARG A 89 13.07 12.34 17.65
N LYS A 90 13.47 13.09 18.68
CA LYS A 90 13.82 12.51 19.99
C LYS A 90 12.56 12.03 20.69
N LEU A 91 12.53 10.76 21.10
CA LEU A 91 11.40 10.10 21.73
C LEU A 91 11.67 9.75 23.18
N ASN A 92 10.60 9.61 23.96
CA ASN A 92 10.69 9.09 25.32
C ASN A 92 11.02 7.60 25.30
N GLU A 93 11.90 7.17 26.20
CA GLU A 93 12.22 5.75 26.39
C GLU A 93 10.99 5.01 26.92
N PHE A 94 10.76 3.79 26.43
CA PHE A 94 9.73 2.94 27.01
C PHE A 94 10.22 2.42 28.36
N PRO A 95 9.34 2.34 29.37
CA PRO A 95 9.74 1.84 30.67
C PRO A 95 10.21 0.37 30.58
N GLU A 96 11.34 0.09 31.22
CA GLU A 96 11.90 -1.26 31.29
C GLU A 96 10.91 -2.23 31.96
N GLY A 97 10.72 -3.42 31.36
CA GLY A 97 9.79 -4.43 31.83
C GLY A 97 8.31 -4.05 31.69
N TYR A 98 7.93 -3.27 30.67
CA TYR A 98 6.54 -2.87 30.43
C TYR A 98 5.58 -4.07 30.47
N ASN A 99 4.62 -3.97 31.38
CA ASN A 99 3.45 -4.84 31.49
C ASN A 99 2.25 -3.90 31.47
N ALA A 100 1.23 -4.21 30.66
CA ALA A 100 -0.02 -3.43 30.56
C ALA A 100 -0.68 -3.17 31.92
N LYS A 101 -0.36 -3.96 32.96
CA LYS A 101 -0.87 -3.82 34.32
C LYS A 101 -0.02 -2.90 35.24
N ASN A 102 1.25 -2.66 34.95
CA ASN A 102 2.19 -2.20 36.01
C ASN A 102 3.03 -0.92 35.75
N LYS A 103 2.87 -0.18 34.65
CA LYS A 103 3.42 1.19 34.55
C LYS A 103 2.50 2.08 33.71
N LYS A 104 2.22 3.30 34.19
CA LYS A 104 1.46 4.31 33.43
C LYS A 104 2.34 4.85 32.31
N LEU A 105 1.88 4.68 31.07
CA LEU A 105 2.48 5.30 29.90
C LEU A 105 2.11 6.79 29.86
N THR A 106 3.01 7.60 29.32
CA THR A 106 2.66 8.95 28.88
C THR A 106 1.75 8.86 27.65
N LYS A 107 0.96 9.92 27.39
CA LYS A 107 0.10 9.99 26.19
C LYS A 107 0.87 9.69 24.90
N ASN A 108 2.11 10.18 24.79
CA ASN A 108 2.94 9.95 23.62
C ASN A 108 3.36 8.48 23.47
N GLN A 109 3.79 7.85 24.57
CA GLN A 109 4.17 6.44 24.54
C GLN A 109 2.97 5.53 24.23
N ASP A 110 1.79 5.87 24.74
CA ASP A 110 0.55 5.14 24.49
C ASP A 110 0.09 5.31 23.02
N GLY A 111 0.17 6.53 22.48
CA GLY A 111 -0.06 6.79 21.07
C GLY A 111 0.92 6.03 20.16
N GLU A 112 2.22 5.99 20.50
CA GLU A 112 3.20 5.21 19.75
C GLU A 112 2.91 3.70 19.77
N LEU A 113 2.47 3.16 20.91
CA LEU A 113 2.06 1.76 21.02
C LEU A 113 0.82 1.47 20.17
N GLY A 114 -0.15 2.39 20.14
CA GLY A 114 -1.32 2.25 19.29
C GLY A 114 -0.97 2.23 17.80
N LEU A 115 -0.02 3.07 17.34
CA LEU A 115 0.49 3.03 15.96
C LEU A 115 1.15 1.68 15.62
N TYR A 116 1.97 1.15 16.54
CA TYR A 116 2.59 -0.16 16.39
C TYR A 116 1.55 -1.29 16.30
N PHE A 117 0.57 -1.32 17.20
CA PHE A 117 -0.47 -2.34 17.16
C PHE A 117 -1.41 -2.20 15.97
N ALA A 118 -1.65 -0.98 15.46
CA ALA A 118 -2.41 -0.78 14.24
C ALA A 118 -1.75 -1.52 13.05
N LEU A 119 -0.43 -1.38 12.87
CA LEU A 119 0.30 -2.14 11.85
C LEU A 119 0.26 -3.64 12.07
N LYS A 120 0.43 -4.10 13.32
CA LYS A 120 0.31 -5.53 13.64
C LYS A 120 -1.05 -6.08 13.23
N HIS A 121 -2.13 -5.35 13.50
CA HIS A 121 -3.47 -5.77 13.11
C HIS A 121 -3.64 -5.80 11.58
N CYS A 122 -3.00 -4.91 10.82
CA CYS A 122 -2.96 -5.01 9.35
C CYS A 122 -2.23 -6.27 8.86
N ALA A 123 -1.09 -6.61 9.47
CA ALA A 123 -0.35 -7.83 9.13
C ALA A 123 -1.17 -9.10 9.46
N VAL A 124 -1.88 -9.11 10.58
CA VAL A 124 -2.78 -10.21 10.93
C VAL A 124 -3.96 -10.31 9.96
N TYR A 125 -4.60 -9.18 9.63
CA TYR A 125 -5.64 -9.13 8.59
C TYR A 125 -5.12 -9.74 7.29
N LYS A 126 -3.93 -9.34 6.83
CA LYS A 126 -3.41 -9.78 5.53
C LYS A 126 -3.19 -11.30 5.45
N ASN A 127 -2.90 -11.93 6.59
CA ASN A 127 -2.66 -13.37 6.71
C ASN A 127 -3.91 -14.15 7.15
N SER A 128 -5.02 -13.47 7.42
CA SER A 128 -6.31 -14.08 7.74
C SER A 128 -6.89 -14.80 6.53
N THR A 129 -7.56 -15.92 6.77
CA THR A 129 -8.34 -16.65 5.77
C THR A 129 -9.84 -16.59 6.05
N SER A 130 -10.27 -15.74 6.98
CA SER A 130 -11.62 -15.71 7.55
C SER A 130 -12.21 -14.31 7.47
N ALA A 131 -13.33 -14.17 6.76
CA ALA A 131 -14.04 -12.90 6.60
C ALA A 131 -14.45 -12.22 7.93
N ILE A 132 -14.60 -13.00 9.01
CA ILE A 132 -14.93 -12.48 10.35
C ILE A 132 -13.69 -11.83 10.99
N ASP A 133 -12.53 -12.47 10.84
CA ASP A 133 -11.26 -11.96 11.31
C ASP A 133 -10.86 -10.70 10.53
N ASP A 134 -11.20 -10.65 9.24
CA ASP A 134 -10.97 -9.50 8.36
C ASP A 134 -11.67 -8.24 8.89
N ILE A 135 -12.98 -8.34 9.18
CA ILE A 135 -13.75 -7.21 9.75
C ILE A 135 -13.18 -6.79 11.11
N TYR A 136 -12.78 -7.74 11.95
CA TYR A 136 -12.29 -7.42 13.29
C TYR A 136 -10.94 -6.69 13.23
N TYR A 137 -9.97 -7.23 12.49
CA TYR A 137 -8.60 -6.72 12.52
C TYR A 137 -8.44 -5.38 11.80
N LEU A 138 -9.11 -5.16 10.67
CA LEU A 138 -9.03 -3.86 9.99
C LEU A 138 -9.73 -2.77 10.78
N ASN A 139 -10.90 -3.06 11.37
CA ASN A 139 -11.58 -2.10 12.26
C ASN A 139 -10.74 -1.80 13.51
N ARG A 140 -10.05 -2.81 14.05
CA ARG A 140 -9.16 -2.60 15.19
C ARG A 140 -7.96 -1.75 14.82
N ALA A 141 -7.36 -1.96 13.65
CA ALA A 141 -6.27 -1.13 13.12
C ALA A 141 -6.71 0.33 12.96
N ASN A 142 -7.87 0.55 12.33
CA ASN A 142 -8.49 1.87 12.19
C ASN A 142 -8.71 2.57 13.53
N PHE A 143 -9.32 1.87 14.49
CA PHE A 143 -9.56 2.41 15.83
C PHE A 143 -8.26 2.82 16.53
N LEU A 144 -7.25 1.95 16.49
CA LEU A 144 -5.96 2.21 17.14
C LEU A 144 -5.22 3.37 16.49
N LEU A 145 -5.26 3.49 15.16
CA LEU A 145 -4.69 4.63 14.45
C LEU A 145 -5.36 5.93 14.89
N GLY A 146 -6.69 5.99 14.86
CA GLY A 146 -7.44 7.18 15.28
C GLY A 146 -7.21 7.55 16.74
N HIS A 147 -7.19 6.56 17.64
CA HIS A 147 -6.87 6.76 19.06
C HIS A 147 -5.46 7.32 19.24
N SER A 148 -4.48 6.78 18.52
CA SER A 148 -3.09 7.23 18.57
C SER A 148 -2.95 8.66 18.09
N MET A 149 -3.58 9.01 16.97
CA MET A 149 -3.59 10.38 16.46
C MET A 149 -4.12 11.37 17.48
N ALA A 150 -5.22 11.03 18.17
CA ALA A 150 -5.79 11.87 19.21
C ALA A 150 -4.83 12.07 20.41
N LEU A 151 -4.16 11.01 20.85
CA LEU A 151 -3.18 11.08 21.94
C LEU A 151 -1.94 11.91 21.58
N LEU A 152 -1.51 11.82 20.32
CA LEU A 152 -0.32 12.51 19.80
C LEU A 152 -0.60 13.94 19.34
N GLY A 153 -1.85 14.40 19.41
CA GLY A 153 -2.26 15.72 18.92
C GLY A 153 -2.10 15.88 17.41
N ILE A 154 -2.10 14.77 16.68
CA ILE A 154 -1.99 14.74 15.23
C ILE A 154 -3.37 15.03 14.65
N ASN A 155 -3.63 16.30 14.36
CA ASN A 155 -4.85 16.74 13.69
C ASN A 155 -4.80 16.52 12.15
N SER A 156 -3.92 15.63 11.69
CA SER A 156 -3.55 15.50 10.27
C SER A 156 -4.55 14.75 9.40
N PHE A 157 -5.74 14.45 9.91
CA PHE A 157 -6.77 13.82 9.07
C PHE A 157 -7.09 14.64 7.81
N TRP A 158 -6.62 15.90 7.71
CA TRP A 158 -6.97 16.80 6.60
C TRP A 158 -5.89 17.75 6.06
N LYS A 159 -4.69 17.90 6.67
CA LYS A 159 -3.88 19.11 6.40
C LYS A 159 -2.81 19.04 5.30
N ASN A 160 -2.23 17.86 5.01
CA ASN A 160 -1.16 17.75 4.00
C ASN A 160 -1.43 16.73 2.87
N SER A 161 -2.24 15.69 3.10
CA SER A 161 -2.47 14.63 2.09
C SER A 161 -3.57 14.94 1.07
N LEU A 162 -4.54 15.81 1.41
CA LEU A 162 -5.63 16.19 0.48
C LEU A 162 -5.29 17.35 -0.46
N HIS A 163 -4.29 18.18 -0.15
CA HIS A 163 -3.72 19.05 -1.19
C HIS A 163 -2.96 18.25 -2.26
N ASN A 164 -2.67 16.97 -1.98
CA ASN A 164 -2.15 15.96 -2.89
C ASN A 164 -3.24 14.94 -3.33
N GLU A 165 -4.53 15.32 -3.33
CA GLU A 165 -5.60 14.50 -3.95
C GLU A 165 -5.25 14.09 -5.38
N VAL A 166 -4.53 14.96 -6.10
CA VAL A 166 -3.97 14.67 -7.42
C VAL A 166 -3.02 13.48 -7.38
N ASN A 167 -2.12 13.36 -6.38
CA ASN A 167 -1.17 12.25 -6.30
C ASN A 167 -1.79 10.92 -5.85
N LEU A 168 -2.75 10.92 -4.93
CA LEU A 168 -3.41 9.69 -4.47
C LEU A 168 -4.38 9.11 -5.51
N HIS A 169 -5.16 9.97 -6.17
CA HIS A 169 -6.03 9.56 -7.27
C HIS A 169 -5.22 9.25 -8.54
N GLU A 170 -4.05 9.88 -8.75
CA GLU A 170 -3.09 9.45 -9.78
C GLU A 170 -2.39 8.14 -9.42
N LEU A 171 -2.14 7.82 -8.15
CA LEU A 171 -1.54 6.54 -7.74
C LEU A 171 -2.50 5.37 -7.95
N GLY A 172 -3.78 5.51 -7.56
CA GLY A 172 -4.82 4.53 -7.87
C GLY A 172 -5.22 4.52 -9.35
N GLY A 173 -5.27 5.71 -9.97
CA GLY A 173 -5.69 5.95 -11.35
C GLY A 173 -4.65 5.55 -12.39
N LYS A 174 -3.35 5.87 -12.21
CA LYS A 174 -2.26 5.39 -13.08
C LYS A 174 -2.07 3.89 -12.95
N LYS A 175 -2.24 3.31 -11.77
CA LYS A 175 -2.12 1.85 -11.58
C LYS A 175 -3.30 1.11 -12.23
N LYS A 176 -4.53 1.65 -12.12
CA LYS A 176 -5.67 1.20 -12.94
C LYS A 176 -5.40 1.42 -14.42
N ALA A 177 -4.96 2.60 -14.87
CA ALA A 177 -4.70 2.90 -16.27
C ALA A 177 -3.59 2.03 -16.88
N LEU A 178 -2.50 1.78 -16.16
CA LEU A 178 -1.41 0.87 -16.56
C LEU A 178 -1.90 -0.58 -16.62
N LYS A 179 -2.71 -1.02 -15.65
CA LYS A 179 -3.37 -2.34 -15.69
C LYS A 179 -4.27 -2.45 -16.92
N TYR A 180 -5.11 -1.44 -17.16
CA TYR A 180 -6.00 -1.36 -18.32
C TYR A 180 -5.23 -1.36 -19.64
N GLU A 181 -4.15 -0.58 -19.76
CA GLU A 181 -3.30 -0.54 -20.96
C GLU A 181 -2.54 -1.84 -21.20
N SER A 182 -2.04 -2.50 -20.15
CA SER A 182 -1.38 -3.81 -20.29
C SER A 182 -2.36 -4.88 -20.76
N ILE A 183 -3.59 -4.89 -20.23
CA ILE A 183 -4.64 -5.81 -20.66
C ILE A 183 -5.08 -5.50 -22.09
N LYS A 184 -5.25 -4.22 -22.43
CA LYS A 184 -5.61 -3.77 -23.78
C LYS A 184 -4.56 -4.19 -24.82
N LYS A 185 -3.26 -4.11 -24.51
CA LYS A 185 -2.18 -4.65 -25.35
C LYS A 185 -2.27 -6.17 -25.52
N ALA A 186 -2.57 -6.93 -24.46
CA ALA A 186 -2.73 -8.38 -24.55
C ALA A 186 -3.94 -8.76 -25.43
N VAL A 187 -5.07 -8.05 -25.28
CA VAL A 187 -6.26 -8.19 -26.13
C VAL A 187 -5.92 -7.94 -27.61
N TYR A 188 -5.15 -6.88 -27.90
CA TYR A 188 -4.75 -6.56 -29.29
C TYR A 188 -3.78 -7.58 -29.87
N ALA A 189 -2.80 -8.04 -29.09
CA ALA A 189 -1.88 -9.08 -29.52
C ALA A 189 -2.61 -10.39 -29.85
N GLU A 190 -3.63 -10.74 -29.06
CA GLU A 190 -4.44 -11.93 -29.30
C GLU A 190 -5.32 -11.79 -30.55
N TRP A 191 -5.89 -10.60 -30.77
CA TRP A 191 -6.63 -10.28 -31.99
C TRP A 191 -5.76 -10.32 -33.23
N ASP A 192 -4.55 -9.76 -33.17
CA ASP A 192 -3.60 -9.71 -34.28
C ASP A 192 -3.07 -11.10 -34.70
N LYS A 193 -3.29 -12.15 -33.90
CA LYS A 193 -3.05 -13.55 -34.31
C LYS A 193 -4.03 -14.03 -35.39
N ASN A 194 -5.12 -13.27 -35.65
CA ASN A 194 -6.11 -13.56 -36.70
C ASN A 194 -6.82 -14.93 -36.56
N ILE A 195 -6.93 -15.44 -35.34
CA ILE A 195 -7.55 -16.74 -35.05
C ILE A 195 -9.09 -16.62 -34.93
N TYR A 196 -9.60 -15.45 -34.55
CA TYR A 196 -11.01 -15.22 -34.24
C TYR A 196 -11.71 -14.44 -35.36
N HIS A 197 -12.92 -14.85 -35.72
CA HIS A 197 -13.68 -14.23 -36.82
C HIS A 197 -14.63 -13.11 -36.38
N THR A 198 -14.85 -12.95 -35.08
CA THR A 198 -15.66 -11.87 -34.50
C THR A 198 -15.05 -11.38 -33.19
N TYR A 199 -15.27 -10.10 -32.86
CA TYR A 199 -14.82 -9.54 -31.57
C TYR A 199 -15.47 -10.25 -30.38
N THR A 200 -16.71 -10.71 -30.54
CA THR A 200 -17.46 -11.45 -29.51
C THR A 200 -16.79 -12.79 -29.19
N ALA A 201 -16.41 -13.56 -30.22
CA ALA A 201 -15.73 -14.85 -30.03
C ALA A 201 -14.34 -14.69 -29.40
N CYS A 202 -13.62 -13.62 -29.76
CA CYS A 202 -12.34 -13.29 -29.13
C CYS A 202 -12.52 -12.91 -27.64
N ALA A 203 -13.53 -12.11 -27.32
CA ALA A 203 -13.82 -11.68 -25.96
C ALA A 203 -14.25 -12.85 -25.05
N ASP A 204 -15.03 -13.81 -25.55
CA ASP A 204 -15.46 -14.98 -24.78
C ASP A 204 -14.27 -15.86 -24.35
N VAL A 205 -13.34 -16.12 -25.28
CA VAL A 205 -12.14 -16.93 -25.00
C VAL A 205 -11.18 -16.20 -24.07
N LEU A 206 -10.97 -14.91 -24.28
CA LEU A 206 -10.11 -14.09 -23.43
C LEU A 206 -10.62 -14.04 -21.98
N LEU A 207 -11.93 -13.94 -21.76
CA LEU A 207 -12.53 -13.93 -20.43
C LEU A 207 -12.51 -15.30 -19.74
N LEU A 208 -12.53 -16.40 -20.51
CA LEU A 208 -12.44 -17.76 -19.99
C LEU A 208 -11.01 -18.18 -19.65
N GLU A 209 -10.03 -17.79 -20.46
CA GLU A 209 -8.65 -18.30 -20.37
C GLU A 209 -7.71 -17.39 -19.56
N PHE A 210 -7.93 -16.08 -19.55
CA PHE A 210 -7.01 -15.14 -18.91
C PHE A 210 -7.56 -14.60 -17.58
N LYS A 211 -7.14 -15.22 -16.48
CA LYS A 211 -7.42 -14.74 -15.10
C LYS A 211 -7.03 -13.28 -14.85
N SER A 212 -6.10 -12.72 -15.62
CA SER A 212 -5.66 -11.32 -15.55
C SER A 212 -6.70 -10.30 -16.04
N ILE A 213 -7.74 -10.75 -16.75
CA ILE A 213 -8.82 -9.91 -17.31
C ILE A 213 -10.03 -9.84 -16.35
N ASN A 214 -9.98 -10.54 -15.21
CA ASN A 214 -11.03 -10.48 -14.18
C ASN A 214 -11.33 -9.03 -13.77
N GLY A 215 -12.57 -8.59 -14.04
CA GLY A 215 -13.06 -7.24 -13.79
C GLY A 215 -13.33 -6.38 -15.03
N ILE A 216 -13.05 -6.87 -16.25
CA ILE A 216 -13.39 -6.20 -17.51
C ILE A 216 -14.60 -6.87 -18.15
N SER A 217 -15.59 -6.06 -18.58
CA SER A 217 -16.79 -6.59 -19.22
C SER A 217 -16.54 -7.00 -20.67
N HIS A 218 -17.27 -8.02 -21.13
CA HIS A 218 -17.30 -8.46 -22.53
C HIS A 218 -17.48 -7.30 -23.54
N ARG A 219 -18.39 -6.39 -23.21
CA ARG A 219 -18.69 -5.19 -24.01
C ARG A 219 -17.50 -4.24 -24.14
N THR A 220 -16.69 -4.12 -23.08
CA THR A 220 -15.50 -3.27 -23.07
C THR A 220 -14.42 -3.79 -24.01
N ILE A 221 -14.20 -5.11 -24.03
CA ILE A 221 -13.23 -5.77 -24.93
C ILE A 221 -13.63 -5.55 -26.40
N CYS A 222 -14.91 -5.77 -26.72
CA CYS A 222 -15.43 -5.57 -28.07
C CYS A 222 -15.26 -4.10 -28.54
N LEU A 223 -15.51 -3.14 -27.65
CA LEU A 223 -15.29 -1.71 -27.93
C LEU A 223 -13.82 -1.40 -28.25
N TRP A 224 -12.88 -1.94 -27.48
CA TRP A 224 -11.45 -1.73 -27.72
C TRP A 224 -10.98 -2.29 -29.05
N LEU A 225 -11.42 -3.50 -29.42
CA LEU A 225 -11.08 -4.12 -30.70
C LEU A 225 -11.64 -3.33 -31.88
N SER A 226 -12.91 -2.88 -31.78
CA SER A 226 -13.53 -2.05 -32.82
C SER A 226 -12.83 -0.71 -33.04
N THR A 227 -12.27 -0.13 -31.96
CA THR A 227 -11.55 1.15 -32.02
C THR A 227 -10.15 0.95 -32.61
N TYR A 228 -9.45 -0.10 -32.18
CA TYR A 228 -8.13 -0.48 -32.68
C TYR A 228 -8.13 -0.76 -34.18
N GLU A 229 -9.12 -1.49 -34.70
CA GLU A 229 -9.20 -1.73 -36.15
C GLU A 229 -9.49 -0.48 -36.97
N LYS A 230 -10.29 0.45 -36.44
CA LYS A 230 -10.55 1.74 -37.10
C LYS A 230 -9.27 2.58 -37.17
N GLU A 231 -8.50 2.62 -36.09
CA GLU A 231 -7.22 3.34 -36.03
C GLU A 231 -6.18 2.71 -36.98
N LYS A 232 -6.09 1.38 -37.02
CA LYS A 232 -5.18 0.63 -37.90
C LYS A 232 -5.52 0.81 -39.38
N LYS A 233 -6.81 0.94 -39.73
CA LYS A 233 -7.26 1.26 -41.10
C LYS A 233 -6.96 2.71 -41.49
N ASN A 234 -7.01 3.65 -40.55
CA ASN A 234 -6.70 5.06 -40.82
C ASN A 234 -5.20 5.36 -40.90
N THR A 235 -4.32 4.47 -40.44
CA THR A 235 -2.85 4.61 -40.54
C THR A 235 -2.25 4.00 -41.80
N VAL A 236 -3.04 3.28 -42.59
CA VAL A 236 -2.61 2.60 -43.82
C VAL A 236 -3.09 3.34 -45.09
N CYS A 237 -3.66 4.54 -44.92
CA CYS A 237 -3.99 5.47 -46.01
C CYS A 237 -2.96 6.61 -46.10
#